data_AF-A0AAU5RU15-F1
#
_entry.id   AF-A0AAU5RU15-F1
#
_cell.length_a   1.000
_cell.length_b   1.000
_cell.length_c   1.000
_cell.angle_alpha   90.00
_cell.angle_beta   90.00
_cell.angle_gamma   90.00
#
_symmetry.space_group_name_H-M   'P 1'
#
loop_
_entity.id
_entity.type
_entity.pdbx_description
1 polymer ?
#
loop_
_entity_poly.entity_id
_entity_poly.type
_entity_poly.pdbx_seq_one_letter_code
_entity_poly.pdbx_strand_id
1 'polypeptide(L)'
;MGRARRRQQRRQTVKYLLDGAPREAVCGQAKAAARARAARTAPAPEGPPKGDRSVKEAARQMQAATGRPYGECLAQIRAERAAPPQRNGEGGEP
;
A
#
# COMPACT_ATOMS: atom_id res chain seq x y z
N MET A 1 -3.43 38.24 17.75
CA MET A 1 -3.49 36.77 17.94
C MET A 1 -4.48 36.14 16.95
N GLY A 2 -4.02 35.30 16.00
CA GLY A 2 -4.87 34.72 14.95
C GLY A 2 -5.81 33.60 15.41
N ARG A 3 -6.91 33.37 14.67
CA ARG A 3 -7.92 32.31 14.97
C ARG A 3 -7.30 30.91 15.05
N ALA A 4 -6.34 30.59 14.18
CA ALA A 4 -5.63 29.31 14.16
C ALA A 4 -4.87 29.06 15.48
N ARG A 5 -4.15 30.06 15.98
CA ARG A 5 -3.39 29.98 17.24
C ARG A 5 -4.31 29.75 18.44
N ARG A 6 -5.48 30.41 18.49
CA ARG A 6 -6.49 30.17 19.55
C ARG A 6 -7.05 28.76 19.52
N ARG A 7 -7.34 28.20 18.32
CA ARG A 7 -7.80 26.81 18.18
C ARG A 7 -6.73 25.81 18.64
N GLN A 8 -5.48 26.06 18.30
CA GLN A 8 -4.35 25.21 18.72
C GLN A 8 -4.18 25.23 20.25
N GLN A 9 -4.23 26.41 20.87
CA GLN A 9 -4.17 26.54 22.33
C GLN A 9 -5.32 25.78 23.01
N ARG A 10 -6.56 25.96 22.55
CA ARG A 10 -7.71 25.21 23.09
C ARG A 10 -7.50 23.69 23.02
N ARG A 11 -7.00 23.18 21.89
CA ARG A 11 -6.71 21.74 21.75
C ARG A 11 -5.63 21.28 22.72
N GLN A 12 -4.58 22.07 22.92
CA GLN A 12 -3.53 21.74 23.89
C GLN A 12 -4.07 21.75 25.32
N THR A 13 -4.91 22.73 25.68
CA THR A 13 -5.55 22.80 27.00
C THR A 13 -6.46 21.59 27.24
N VAL A 14 -7.34 21.26 26.30
CA VAL A 14 -8.21 20.08 26.40
C VAL A 14 -7.38 18.81 26.53
N LYS A 15 -6.33 18.68 25.72
CA LYS A 15 -5.42 17.53 25.80
C LYS A 15 -4.76 17.42 27.18
N TYR A 16 -4.25 18.52 27.73
CA TYR A 16 -3.65 18.55 29.05
C TYR A 16 -4.64 18.16 30.15
N LEU A 17 -5.90 18.60 30.06
CA LEU A 17 -6.93 18.24 31.02
C LEU A 17 -7.30 16.76 30.99
N LEU A 18 -7.23 16.12 29.82
CA LEU A 18 -7.58 14.71 29.64
C LEU A 18 -6.40 13.76 29.92
N ASP A 19 -5.24 14.05 29.33
CA ASP A 19 -4.06 13.18 29.39
C ASP A 19 -3.15 13.50 30.60
N GLY A 20 -3.37 14.64 31.24
CA GLY A 20 -2.51 15.17 32.30
C GLY A 20 -1.24 15.85 31.77
N ALA A 21 -0.30 16.10 32.68
CA ALA A 21 0.98 16.68 32.33
C ALA A 21 1.79 15.74 31.42
N PRO A 22 2.54 16.30 30.44
CA PRO A 22 3.44 15.50 29.64
C PRO A 22 4.46 14.82 30.55
N ARG A 23 4.50 13.48 30.51
CA ARG A 23 5.44 12.69 31.29
C ARG A 23 6.84 12.84 30.71
N GLU A 24 7.86 12.89 31.58
CA GLU A 24 9.25 12.80 31.13
C GLU A 24 9.50 11.43 30.50
N ALA A 25 10.20 11.42 29.37
CA ALA A 25 10.56 10.18 28.70
C ALA A 25 11.60 9.44 29.54
N VAL A 26 11.26 8.24 30.01
CA VAL A 26 12.21 7.38 30.70
C VAL A 26 13.22 6.77 29.72
N CYS A 27 14.32 6.20 30.25
CA CYS A 27 15.41 5.65 29.46
C CYS A 27 14.87 4.68 28.38
N GLY A 28 15.29 4.89 27.13
CA GLY A 28 14.89 4.05 25.99
C GLY A 28 13.60 4.47 25.28
N GLN A 29 12.69 5.23 25.91
CA GLN A 29 11.45 5.67 25.25
C GLN A 29 11.70 6.65 24.11
N ALA A 30 12.63 7.60 24.28
CA ALA A 30 13.01 8.52 23.21
C ALA A 30 13.60 7.77 21.99
N LYS A 31 14.44 6.76 22.26
CA LYS A 31 15.04 5.90 21.22
C LYS A 31 13.98 5.04 20.53
N ALA A 32 13.03 4.49 21.27
CA ALA A 32 11.90 3.74 20.72
C ALA A 32 10.99 4.63 19.85
N ALA A 33 10.69 5.85 20.30
CA ALA A 33 9.91 6.82 19.53
C ALA A 33 10.63 7.23 18.24
N ALA A 34 11.96 7.41 18.28
CA ALA A 34 12.75 7.70 17.10
C ALA A 34 12.72 6.54 16.09
N ARG A 35 12.86 5.29 16.56
CA ARG A 35 12.73 4.09 15.72
C ARG A 35 11.34 4.00 15.09
N ALA A 36 10.28 4.26 15.85
CA ALA A 36 8.91 4.25 15.34
C ALA A 36 8.68 5.33 14.27
N ARG A 37 9.24 6.53 14.44
CA ARG A 37 9.20 7.58 13.41
C ARG A 37 9.95 7.17 12.15
N ALA A 38 11.16 6.65 12.31
CA ALA A 38 11.96 6.16 11.19
C ALA A 38 11.27 5.03 10.41
N ALA A 39 10.60 4.10 11.11
CA ALA A 39 9.82 3.04 10.48
C ALA A 39 8.60 3.57 9.70
N ARG A 40 8.00 4.69 10.13
CA ARG A 40 6.88 5.33 9.42
C ARG A 40 7.31 6.12 8.19
N THR A 41 8.55 6.59 8.16
CA THR A 41 9.14 7.31 7.02
C THR A 41 9.94 6.41 6.10
N ALA A 42 10.25 5.18 6.54
CA ALA A 42 10.87 4.19 5.70
C ALA A 42 9.95 3.90 4.49
N PRO A 43 10.50 3.79 3.27
CA PRO A 43 9.71 3.32 2.14
C PRO A 43 9.10 1.98 2.54
N ALA A 44 7.79 1.83 2.34
CA ALA A 44 7.13 0.54 2.54
C ALA A 44 7.94 -0.49 1.75
N PRO A 45 8.25 -1.67 2.33
CA PRO A 45 8.86 -2.73 1.54
C PRO A 45 7.96 -2.92 0.31
N GLU A 46 8.56 -2.93 -0.88
CA GLU A 46 7.87 -3.33 -2.10
C GLU A 46 7.48 -4.81 -1.94
N GLY A 47 6.40 -5.04 -1.18
CA GLY A 47 5.62 -6.24 -1.32
C GLY A 47 5.15 -6.30 -2.77
N PRO A 48 4.93 -7.51 -3.32
CA PRO A 48 4.53 -7.67 -4.69
C PRO A 48 3.39 -6.70 -4.99
N PRO A 49 3.47 -5.92 -6.10
CA PRO A 49 2.51 -4.88 -6.40
C PRO A 49 1.13 -5.47 -6.21
N LYS A 50 0.24 -4.78 -5.48
CA LYS A 50 -1.14 -5.22 -5.23
C LYS A 50 -1.69 -5.70 -6.56
N GLY A 51 -1.70 -7.02 -6.78
CA GLY A 51 -1.87 -7.56 -8.12
C GLY A 51 -3.13 -6.99 -8.72
N ASP A 52 -3.01 -6.44 -9.93
CA ASP A 52 -4.06 -5.70 -10.62
C ASP A 52 -5.43 -6.33 -10.35
N ARG A 53 -6.35 -5.54 -9.79
CA ARG A 53 -7.69 -6.01 -9.44
C ARG A 53 -8.37 -6.67 -10.64
N SER A 54 -8.13 -6.15 -11.84
CA SER A 54 -8.59 -6.70 -13.11
C SER A 54 -8.05 -8.11 -13.39
N VAL A 55 -6.78 -8.39 -13.07
CA VAL A 55 -6.17 -9.72 -13.25
C VAL A 55 -6.80 -10.74 -12.30
N LYS A 56 -7.09 -10.33 -11.07
CA LYS A 56 -7.75 -11.20 -10.09
C LYS A 56 -9.21 -11.48 -10.46
N GLU A 57 -9.93 -10.49 -10.98
CA GLU A 57 -11.31 -10.65 -11.45
C GLU A 57 -11.37 -11.56 -12.68
N ALA A 58 -10.51 -11.35 -13.67
CA ALA A 58 -10.42 -12.22 -14.85
C ALA A 58 -10.06 -13.67 -14.47
N ALA A 59 -9.15 -13.88 -13.52
CA ALA A 59 -8.82 -15.24 -13.04
C ALA A 59 -10.00 -15.93 -12.35
N ARG A 60 -10.86 -15.19 -11.62
CA ARG A 60 -12.08 -15.76 -11.02
C ARG A 60 -13.12 -16.12 -12.08
N GLN A 61 -13.26 -15.30 -13.12
CA GLN A 61 -14.16 -15.59 -14.23
C GLN A 61 -13.71 -16.84 -15.00
N MET A 62 -12.41 -16.96 -15.30
CA MET A 62 -11.86 -18.17 -15.93
C MET A 62 -12.02 -19.39 -15.04
N GLN A 63 -11.79 -19.27 -13.74
CA GLN A 63 -12.04 -20.35 -12.79
C GLN A 63 -13.51 -20.80 -12.81
N ALA A 64 -14.45 -19.85 -12.81
CA ALA A 64 -15.88 -20.18 -12.87
C ALA A 64 -16.28 -20.84 -14.21
N ALA A 65 -15.65 -20.43 -15.32
CA ALA A 65 -15.95 -20.97 -16.64
C ALA A 65 -15.30 -22.34 -16.92
N THR A 66 -14.12 -22.60 -16.37
CA THR A 66 -13.30 -23.79 -16.70
C THR A 66 -13.17 -24.79 -15.55
N GLY A 67 -13.52 -24.39 -14.32
CA GLY A 67 -13.30 -25.19 -13.11
C GLY A 67 -11.84 -25.34 -12.68
N ARG A 68 -10.90 -24.71 -13.40
CA ARG A 68 -9.46 -24.81 -13.14
C ARG A 68 -9.05 -24.08 -11.85
N PRO A 69 -7.98 -24.51 -11.18
CA PRO A 69 -7.55 -23.90 -9.93
C PRO A 69 -7.14 -22.43 -10.15
N TYR A 70 -7.59 -21.56 -9.24
CA TYR A 70 -7.37 -20.10 -9.31
C TYR A 70 -5.91 -19.71 -9.56
N GLY A 71 -4.96 -20.44 -8.98
CA GLY A 71 -3.53 -20.20 -9.13
C GLY A 71 -3.04 -20.35 -10.59
N GLU A 72 -3.54 -21.35 -11.31
CA GLU A 72 -3.22 -21.55 -12.73
C GLU A 72 -3.86 -20.48 -13.60
N CYS A 73 -5.12 -20.12 -13.34
CA CYS A 73 -5.81 -19.05 -14.05
C CYS A 73 -5.08 -17.70 -13.89
N LEU A 74 -4.60 -17.40 -12.68
CA LEU A 74 -3.80 -16.20 -12.41
C LEU A 74 -2.46 -16.21 -13.14
N ALA A 75 -1.76 -17.34 -13.15
CA ALA A 75 -0.47 -17.47 -13.82
C ALA A 75 -0.62 -17.27 -15.34
N GLN A 76 -1.66 -17.85 -15.93
CA GLN A 76 -1.95 -17.72 -17.35
C GLN A 76 -2.23 -16.26 -17.76
N ILE A 77 -3.10 -15.55 -17.03
CA ILE A 77 -3.41 -14.14 -17.35
C ILE A 77 -2.19 -13.24 -17.17
N ARG A 78 -1.34 -13.54 -16.18
CA ARG A 78 -0.07 -12.81 -15.99
C ARG A 78 0.90 -13.07 -17.14
N ALA A 79 0.97 -14.31 -17.65
CA ALA A 79 1.78 -14.65 -18.81
C ALA A 79 1.28 -13.95 -20.08
N GLU A 80 -0.04 -13.92 -20.32
CA GLU A 80 -0.65 -13.22 -21.46
C GLU A 80 -0.41 -11.71 -21.41
N ARG A 81 -0.44 -11.09 -20.22
CA ARG A 81 -0.12 -9.66 -20.05
C ARG A 81 1.36 -9.33 -20.12
N ALA A 82 2.23 -10.27 -19.76
CA ALA A 82 3.68 -10.11 -19.85
C ALA A 82 4.20 -10.40 -21.26
N ALA A 83 3.42 -11.07 -22.10
CA ALA A 83 3.76 -11.27 -23.50
C ALA A 83 3.74 -9.90 -24.24
N PRO A 84 4.78 -9.57 -25.01
CA PRO A 84 4.75 -8.37 -25.85
C PRO A 84 3.58 -8.48 -26.84
N PRO A 85 2.96 -7.36 -27.26
CA PRO A 85 1.94 -7.41 -28.30
C PRO A 85 2.58 -8.06 -29.53
N GLN A 86 2.05 -9.21 -29.95
CA GLN A 86 2.41 -9.76 -31.25
C GLN A 86 1.92 -8.76 -32.29
N ARG A 87 2.87 -7.94 -32.76
CA ARG A 87 2.71 -7.11 -33.94
C ARG A 87 2.49 -8.08 -35.09
N ASN A 88 1.22 -8.33 -35.44
CA ASN A 88 0.87 -8.77 -36.77
C ASN A 88 1.47 -7.72 -37.74
N GLY A 89 2.54 -8.10 -38.41
CA GLY A 89 3.22 -7.34 -39.45
C GLY A 89 3.38 -8.24 -40.65
N GLU A 90 2.76 -7.84 -41.74
CA GLU A 90 2.80 -8.47 -43.06
C GLU A 90 4.24 -8.53 -43.66
N GLY A 91 4.52 -9.55 -44.47
CA GLY A 91 5.46 -9.48 -45.62
C GLY A 91 6.87 -10.10 -45.48
N GLY A 92 7.16 -11.12 -46.31
CA GLY A 92 8.54 -11.50 -46.70
C GLY A 92 8.74 -12.93 -47.25
N GLU A 93 8.44 -13.12 -48.55
CA GLU A 93 9.10 -13.90 -49.64
C GLU A 93 10.01 -15.14 -49.38
N PRO A 94 10.13 -16.08 -50.35
CA PRO A 94 10.81 -15.85 -51.64
C PRO A 94 9.96 -16.02 -52.90
#